data_AF-A0A8R1EJE6-F1
#
_entry.id   AF-A0A8R1EJE6-F1
#
_cell.length_a   1.000
_cell.length_b   1.000
_cell.length_c   1.000
_cell.angle_alpha   90.00
_cell.angle_beta   90.00
_cell.angle_gamma   90.00
#
_symmetry.space_group_name_H-M   'P 1'
#
loop_
_entity.id
_entity.type
_entity.pdbx_description
1 polymer ?
#
loop_
_entity_poly.entity_id
_entity_poly.type
_entity_poly.pdbx_seq_one_letter_code
_entity_poly.pdbx_strand_id
1 'polypeptide(L)'
;MKCDDFISTIEKTYPKIQWSNVQNSINETIRKALTVASEQQAPCGASPNVQSRAIYGVDIMLQHEDNDVIKPTLLEINFMPDTTRACQYYPDFADTVFDTLFLDEVDPVKVTPI
;
A
#
# COMPACT_ATOMS: atom_id res chain seq x y z
N MET A 1 5.29 13.93 9.40
CA MET A 1 5.92 12.77 10.07
C MET A 1 6.35 11.82 8.97
N LYS A 2 7.64 11.44 8.91
CA LYS A 2 8.09 10.43 7.93
C LYS A 2 7.64 9.04 8.38
N CYS A 3 7.62 8.08 7.46
CA CYS A 3 7.22 6.71 7.78
C CYS A 3 8.11 6.11 8.89
N ASP A 4 9.43 6.34 8.83
CA ASP A 4 10.36 5.83 9.84
C ASP A 4 10.09 6.40 11.25
N ASP A 5 9.71 7.68 11.33
CA ASP A 5 9.34 8.31 12.59
C ASP A 5 8.09 7.65 13.18
N PHE A 6 7.10 7.35 12.33
CA PHE A 6 5.87 6.66 12.71
C PHE A 6 6.18 5.24 13.22
N ILE A 7 6.98 4.48 12.50
CA ILE A 7 7.36 3.10 12.86
C ILE A 7 8.08 3.09 14.22
N SER A 8 9.10 3.95 14.39
CA SER A 8 9.79 4.07 15.67
C SER A 8 8.83 4.46 16.80
N THR A 9 7.85 5.33 16.54
CA THR A 9 6.90 5.78 17.55
C THR A 9 5.93 4.68 17.96
N ILE A 10 5.38 3.91 17.00
CA ILE A 10 4.40 2.86 17.30
C ILE A 10 5.05 1.70 18.06
N GLU A 11 6.24 1.26 17.67
CA GLU A 11 6.95 0.16 18.32
C GLU A 11 7.43 0.54 19.73
N LYS A 12 7.81 1.81 19.95
CA LYS A 12 8.13 2.32 21.30
C LYS A 12 6.88 2.41 22.19
N THR A 13 5.76 2.83 21.62
CA THR A 13 4.50 3.02 22.38
C THR A 13 3.86 1.69 22.74
N TYR A 14 3.94 0.71 21.83
CA TYR A 14 3.36 -0.61 21.98
C TYR A 14 4.42 -1.70 21.75
N PRO A 15 5.22 -2.05 22.76
CA PRO A 15 6.38 -2.95 22.59
C PRO A 15 6.07 -4.36 22.08
N LYS A 16 4.81 -4.78 22.11
CA LYS A 16 4.35 -6.07 21.56
C LYS A 16 4.08 -6.00 20.05
N ILE A 17 3.88 -4.79 19.51
CA ILE A 17 3.67 -4.59 18.08
C ILE A 17 5.03 -4.53 17.41
N GLN A 18 5.23 -5.40 16.43
CA GLN A 18 6.34 -5.31 15.49
C GLN A 18 5.76 -4.84 14.15
N TRP A 19 6.18 -3.65 13.69
CA TRP A 19 5.58 -3.02 12.51
C TRP A 19 5.73 -3.87 11.26
N SER A 20 6.86 -4.57 11.10
CA SER A 20 7.07 -5.47 9.95
C SER A 20 5.97 -6.53 9.81
N ASN A 21 5.45 -7.06 10.93
CA ASN A 21 4.40 -8.07 10.90
C ASN A 21 3.05 -7.47 10.51
N VAL A 22 2.77 -6.25 10.98
CA VAL A 22 1.59 -5.47 10.60
C VAL A 22 1.64 -5.11 9.12
N GLN A 23 2.79 -4.63 8.65
CA GLN A 23 3.02 -4.29 7.24
C GLN A 23 2.85 -5.50 6.32
N ASN A 24 3.35 -6.69 6.71
CA ASN A 24 3.11 -7.92 5.96
C ASN A 24 1.61 -8.25 5.87
N SER A 25 0.86 -8.09 6.96
CA SER A 25 -0.58 -8.33 6.97
C SER A 25 -1.34 -7.30 6.11
N ILE A 26 -0.88 -6.05 6.07
CA ILE A 26 -1.38 -5.01 5.17
C ILE A 26 -1.15 -5.43 3.71
N ASN A 27 0.08 -5.81 3.35
CA ASN A 27 0.44 -6.20 1.99
C ASN A 27 -0.41 -7.38 1.50
N GLU A 28 -0.60 -8.40 2.33
CA GLU A 28 -1.45 -9.55 2.01
C GLU A 28 -2.93 -9.15 1.82
N THR A 29 -3.43 -8.20 2.62
CA THR A 29 -4.79 -7.68 2.47
C THR A 29 -4.97 -6.99 1.12
N ILE A 30 -4.01 -6.14 0.73
CA ILE A 30 -4.02 -5.43 -0.56
C ILE A 30 -3.92 -6.43 -1.71
N ARG A 31 -2.97 -7.37 -1.64
CA ARG A 31 -2.78 -8.42 -2.65
C ARG A 31 -4.05 -9.20 -2.87
N LYS A 32 -4.70 -9.66 -1.79
CA LYS A 32 -5.95 -10.42 -1.87
C LYS A 32 -7.08 -9.62 -2.51
N ALA A 33 -7.26 -8.36 -2.10
CA ALA A 33 -8.30 -7.50 -2.65
C ALA A 33 -8.13 -7.28 -4.15
N LEU A 34 -6.91 -6.96 -4.61
CA LEU A 34 -6.61 -6.75 -6.03
C LEU A 34 -6.74 -8.04 -6.84
N THR A 35 -6.27 -9.17 -6.29
CA THR A 35 -6.38 -10.48 -6.96
C THR A 35 -7.85 -10.82 -7.22
N VAL A 36 -8.70 -10.79 -6.19
CA VAL A 36 -10.12 -11.10 -6.31
C VAL A 36 -10.84 -10.12 -7.25
N ALA A 37 -10.52 -8.83 -7.18
CA ALA A 37 -11.09 -7.83 -8.09
C ALA A 37 -10.70 -8.09 -9.55
N SER A 38 -9.55 -8.70 -9.80
CA SER A 38 -9.03 -8.97 -11.16
C SER A 38 -9.56 -10.25 -11.80
N GLU A 39 -10.12 -11.17 -11.01
CA GLU A 39 -10.63 -12.48 -11.47
C GLU A 39 -11.88 -12.36 -12.36
N GLN A 40 -12.70 -11.34 -12.13
CA GLN A 40 -13.93 -11.12 -12.89
C GLN A 40 -13.68 -10.14 -14.04
N GLN A 41 -14.29 -10.42 -15.19
CA GLN A 41 -14.25 -9.50 -16.33
C GLN A 41 -15.06 -8.24 -16.06
N ALA A 42 -14.73 -7.17 -16.78
CA ALA A 42 -15.55 -5.98 -16.81
C ALA A 42 -17.01 -6.32 -17.20
N PRO A 43 -18.02 -5.70 -16.56
CA PRO A 43 -17.92 -4.59 -15.61
C PRO A 43 -17.78 -5.01 -14.14
N CYS A 44 -17.82 -6.31 -13.83
CA CYS A 44 -17.86 -6.82 -12.45
C CYS A 44 -16.49 -6.85 -11.77
N GLY A 45 -15.41 -6.79 -12.52
CA GLY A 45 -14.05 -6.73 -12.00
C GLY A 45 -13.12 -5.87 -12.86
N ALA A 46 -11.89 -5.72 -12.37
CA ALA A 46 -10.81 -4.96 -12.98
C ALA A 46 -9.74 -5.91 -13.53
N SER A 47 -10.11 -6.72 -14.53
CA SER A 47 -9.19 -7.66 -15.15
C SER A 47 -7.94 -6.97 -15.73
N PRO A 48 -6.76 -7.63 -15.67
CA PRO A 48 -5.52 -7.06 -16.17
C PRO A 48 -5.58 -6.83 -17.69
N ASN A 49 -4.98 -5.72 -18.13
CA ASN A 49 -4.75 -5.41 -19.53
C ASN A 49 -3.28 -5.01 -19.70
N VAL A 50 -2.58 -5.65 -20.63
CA VAL A 50 -1.14 -5.43 -20.87
C VAL A 50 -0.80 -3.99 -21.25
N GLN A 51 -1.75 -3.28 -21.86
CA GLN A 51 -1.60 -1.88 -22.28
C GLN A 51 -2.01 -0.87 -21.19
N SER A 52 -2.44 -1.33 -20.02
CA SER A 52 -2.94 -0.46 -18.95
C SER A 52 -1.99 -0.45 -17.76
N ARG A 53 -1.91 0.72 -17.10
CA ARG A 53 -1.23 0.96 -15.83
C ARG A 53 -2.12 1.86 -14.99
N ALA A 54 -2.07 1.72 -13.68
CA ALA A 54 -2.93 2.46 -12.77
C ALA A 54 -2.24 2.67 -11.42
N ILE A 55 -2.56 3.80 -10.80
CA ILE A 55 -2.18 4.13 -9.43
C ILE A 55 -3.46 4.11 -8.60
N TYR A 56 -3.40 3.41 -7.47
CA TYR A 56 -4.49 3.33 -6.51
C TYR A 56 -4.03 3.83 -5.15
N GLY A 57 -4.87 4.64 -4.50
CA GLY A 57 -4.74 4.94 -3.08
C GLY A 57 -5.51 3.89 -2.31
N VAL A 58 -4.89 3.32 -1.26
CA VAL A 58 -5.52 2.29 -0.43
C VAL A 58 -5.61 2.80 0.99
N ASP A 59 -6.85 2.92 1.49
CA ASP A 59 -7.10 3.34 2.86
C ASP A 59 -7.34 2.12 3.74
N ILE A 60 -6.53 2.00 4.78
CA ILE A 60 -6.53 0.87 5.71
C ILE A 60 -6.62 1.40 7.14
N MET A 61 -7.55 0.83 7.90
CA MET A 61 -7.63 1.04 9.34
C MET A 61 -6.94 -0.11 10.07
N LEU A 62 -6.21 0.20 11.13
CA LEU A 62 -5.62 -0.81 12.02
C LEU A 62 -6.51 -1.00 13.22
N GLN A 63 -7.10 -2.19 13.34
CA GLN A 63 -7.92 -2.57 14.48
C GLN A 63 -7.07 -3.34 15.48
N HIS A 64 -7.15 -2.94 16.75
CA HIS A 64 -6.58 -3.69 17.87
C HIS A 64 -7.59 -4.76 18.29
N GLU A 65 -7.25 -6.03 18.09
CA GLU A 65 -8.04 -7.18 18.51
C GLU A 65 -7.55 -7.74 19.86
N ASP A 66 -8.29 -8.71 20.40
CA ASP A 66 -7.88 -9.43 21.61
C ASP A 66 -6.50 -10.08 21.41
N ASN A 67 -5.71 -10.17 22.50
CA ASN A 67 -4.32 -10.66 22.52
C ASN A 67 -3.27 -9.77 21.83
N ASP A 68 -3.52 -8.46 21.71
CA ASP A 68 -2.58 -7.49 21.13
C ASP A 68 -2.24 -7.72 19.64
N VAL A 69 -3.15 -8.39 18.93
CA VAL A 69 -3.06 -8.56 17.49
C VAL A 69 -3.57 -7.31 16.79
N ILE A 70 -2.79 -6.79 15.84
CA ILE A 70 -3.21 -5.68 14.98
C ILE A 70 -3.70 -6.26 13.66
N LYS A 71 -4.97 -6.04 13.37
CA LYS A 71 -5.61 -6.49 12.14
C LYS A 71 -5.83 -5.32 11.17
N PRO A 72 -5.32 -5.40 9.94
CA PRO A 72 -5.64 -4.44 8.90
C PRO A 72 -7.05 -4.68 8.36
N THR A 73 -7.83 -3.60 8.29
CA THR A 73 -9.17 -3.56 7.73
C THR A 73 -9.16 -2.61 6.53
N LEU A 74 -9.35 -3.17 5.34
CA LEU A 74 -9.47 -2.39 4.10
C LEU A 74 -10.77 -1.56 4.14
N LEU A 75 -10.66 -0.25 3.91
CA LEU A 75 -11.81 0.65 3.84
C LEU A 75 -12.22 0.89 2.38
N GLU A 76 -11.28 1.42 1.59
CA GLU A 76 -11.52 1.77 0.20
C GLU A 76 -10.24 1.71 -0.65
N ILE A 77 -10.45 1.60 -1.96
CA ILE A 77 -9.41 1.66 -2.98
C ILE A 77 -9.84 2.71 -4.00
N ASN A 78 -9.10 3.81 -4.08
CA ASN A 78 -9.42 4.96 -4.92
C ASN A 78 -8.51 4.99 -6.16
N PHE A 79 -9.11 5.03 -7.34
CA PHE A 79 -8.38 5.23 -8.60
C PHE A 79 -7.95 6.68 -8.76
N MET A 80 -6.70 6.92 -9.18
CA MET A 80 -6.11 8.26 -9.29
C MET A 80 -6.15 9.05 -7.96
N PRO A 81 -5.46 8.57 -6.91
CA PRO A 81 -5.43 9.27 -5.64
C PRO A 81 -4.72 10.62 -5.75
N ASP A 82 -5.03 11.56 -4.85
CA ASP A 82 -4.23 12.77 -4.68
C ASP A 82 -2.85 12.42 -4.10
N THR A 83 -1.80 12.78 -4.83
CA THR A 83 -0.41 12.50 -4.48
C THR A 83 0.34 13.75 -4.00
N THR A 84 -0.34 14.89 -3.83
CA THR A 84 0.27 16.16 -3.41
C THR A 84 1.11 16.00 -2.15
N ARG A 85 0.58 15.28 -1.15
CA ARG A 85 1.30 15.01 0.09
C ARG A 85 2.50 14.08 -0.13
N ALA A 86 2.39 13.06 -0.98
CA ALA A 86 3.51 12.16 -1.27
C ALA A 86 4.68 12.93 -1.90
N CYS A 87 4.40 13.80 -2.87
CA CYS A 87 5.40 14.66 -3.52
C CYS A 87 6.08 15.66 -2.56
N GLN A 88 5.40 16.08 -1.49
CA GLN A 88 6.01 16.93 -0.45
C GLN A 88 7.03 16.18 0.40
N TYR A 89 6.80 14.89 0.68
CA TYR A 89 7.72 14.06 1.47
C TYR A 89 8.83 13.45 0.62
N TYR A 90 8.52 13.12 -0.64
CA TYR A 90 9.40 12.44 -1.59
C TYR A 90 9.33 13.22 -2.92
N PRO A 91 10.25 14.18 -3.15
CA PRO A 91 10.21 15.04 -4.34
C PRO A 91 10.26 14.27 -5.68
N ASP A 92 10.85 13.07 -5.66
CA ASP A 92 10.99 12.15 -6.79
C ASP A 92 9.89 11.08 -6.85
N PHE A 93 8.79 11.24 -6.10
CA PHE A 93 7.68 10.29 -6.05
C PHE A 93 7.08 10.05 -7.43
N ALA A 94 6.80 11.12 -8.18
CA ALA A 94 6.19 11.02 -9.50
C ALA A 94 7.10 10.29 -10.50
N ASP A 95 8.41 10.58 -10.46
CA ASP A 95 9.41 9.92 -11.30
C ASP A 95 9.49 8.43 -10.94
N THR A 96 9.60 8.10 -9.65
CA THR A 96 9.64 6.71 -9.16
C THR A 96 8.42 5.91 -9.62
N VAL A 97 7.23 6.52 -9.59
CA VAL A 97 6.00 5.89 -10.08
C VAL A 97 6.03 5.68 -11.59
N PHE A 98 6.53 6.67 -12.34
CA PHE A 98 6.64 6.56 -13.79
C PHE A 98 7.63 5.46 -14.20
N ASP A 99 8.81 5.45 -13.60
CA ASP A 99 9.86 4.45 -13.82
C ASP A 99 9.31 3.04 -13.53
N THR A 100 8.60 2.87 -12.41
CA THR A 100 8.00 1.59 -12.03
C THR A 100 6.91 1.14 -13.01
N LEU A 101 6.01 2.04 -13.43
CA LEU A 101 4.85 1.66 -14.24
C LEU A 101 5.17 1.49 -15.73
N PHE A 102 6.09 2.29 -16.26
CA PHE A 102 6.29 2.41 -17.71
C PHE A 102 7.68 1.97 -18.18
N LEU A 103 8.69 1.96 -17.30
CA LEU A 103 10.05 1.53 -17.64
C LEU A 103 10.41 0.16 -17.05
N ASP A 104 9.53 -0.41 -16.21
CA ASP A 104 9.76 -1.63 -15.44
C ASP A 104 11.02 -1.55 -14.54
N GLU A 105 11.38 -0.34 -14.10
CA GLU A 105 12.52 -0.07 -13.23
C GLU A 105 12.06 0.06 -11.77
N VAL A 106 12.41 -0.92 -10.92
CA VAL A 106 11.99 -0.97 -9.51
C VAL A 106 13.19 -0.73 -8.59
N ASP A 107 13.21 0.41 -7.90
CA ASP A 107 14.17 0.68 -6.82
C ASP A 107 13.64 0.10 -5.49
N PRO A 108 14.25 -0.97 -4.95
CA PRO A 108 13.77 -1.62 -3.72
C PRO A 108 13.92 -0.75 -2.46
N VAL A 109 14.67 0.37 -2.54
CA VAL A 109 14.75 1.34 -1.43
C VAL A 109 13.52 2.25 -1.41
N LYS A 110 12.87 2.45 -2.56
CA LYS A 110 11.70 3.35 -2.71
C LYS A 110 10.38 2.62 -2.85
N VAL A 111 10.41 1.38 -3.36
CA VAL A 111 9.22 0.58 -3.65
C VAL A 111 9.26 -0.72 -2.86
N THR A 112 8.22 -0.96 -2.07
CA THR A 112 8.03 -2.24 -1.39
C THR A 112 7.37 -3.23 -2.35
N PRO A 113 8.02 -4.35 -2.69
CA PRO A 113 7.37 -5.41 -3.44
C PRO A 113 6.31 -6.06 -2.55
N ILE A 114 5.06 -6.05 -3.02
CA ILE A 114 3.92 -6.63 -2.30
C ILE A 114 3.53 -7.98 -2.81
#